data_AF-A0A9P7GJ10-F1
#
_entry.id   AF-A0A9P7GJ10-F1
#
_cell.length_a   1.000
_cell.length_b   1.000
_cell.length_c   1.000
_cell.angle_alpha   90.00
_cell.angle_beta   90.00
_cell.angle_gamma   90.00
#
_symmetry.space_group_name_H-M   'P 1'
#
loop_
_entity.id
_entity.type
_entity.pdbx_description
1 polymer ?
#
loop_
_entity_poly.entity_id
_entity_poly.type
_entity_poly.pdbx_seq_one_letter_code
_entity_poly.pdbx_strand_id
1 'polypeptide(L)'
;MSPTPVYVSLMNDIFSYLDPTNTGNLVPETYSRFLDDMGYLPHQNAWKAAYIETFNMSKESNADKALKDVFDLFSIDHNLLQRAQRPQTSPTGLNSFYKNVLGSFAPSVQGPTPPMPALTRRGFIDINIIEVLSDPSREWANISRLLRKYNLPRYREWGDLPRSVLPSVPNQATLDRIKGATAFAHQRAANELEAARMQAEIQRRSNQIAVDLVSDTRLDK
;
A
#
# COMPACT_ATOMS: atom_id res chain seq x y z
N MET A 1 -16.22 -3.55 24.06
CA MET A 1 -16.52 -4.84 23.41
C MET A 1 -15.49 -5.06 22.32
N SER A 2 -15.00 -6.28 22.14
CA SER A 2 -14.05 -6.65 21.07
C SER A 2 -14.81 -7.10 19.82
N PRO A 3 -14.15 -7.25 18.65
CA PRO A 3 -14.75 -7.90 17.49
C PRO A 3 -15.43 -9.21 17.88
N THR A 4 -16.61 -9.45 17.32
CA THR A 4 -17.35 -10.67 17.65
C THR A 4 -16.56 -11.89 17.14
N PRO A 5 -16.54 -13.02 17.88
CA PRO A 5 -15.90 -14.25 17.40
C PRO A 5 -16.42 -14.69 16.02
N VAL A 6 -17.69 -14.38 15.74
CA VAL A 6 -18.34 -14.66 14.46
C VAL A 6 -17.71 -13.84 13.32
N TYR A 7 -17.46 -12.55 13.55
CA TYR A 7 -16.78 -11.69 12.56
C TYR A 7 -15.36 -12.16 12.29
N VAL A 8 -14.61 -12.48 13.34
CA VAL A 8 -13.25 -12.99 13.18
C VAL A 8 -13.24 -14.31 12.41
N SER A 9 -14.20 -15.21 12.68
CA SER A 9 -14.35 -16.46 11.92
C SER A 9 -14.67 -16.19 10.45
N LEU A 10 -15.58 -15.25 10.17
CA LEU A 10 -15.93 -14.84 8.80
C LEU A 10 -14.71 -14.31 8.04
N MET A 11 -13.92 -13.41 8.64
CA MET A 11 -12.72 -12.88 8.01
C MET A 11 -11.67 -13.96 7.77
N ASN A 12 -11.56 -14.95 8.66
CA ASN A 12 -10.68 -16.11 8.44
C ASN A 12 -11.13 -16.97 7.25
N ASP A 13 -12.43 -17.22 7.14
CA ASP A 13 -13.00 -18.02 6.06
C ASP A 13 -12.85 -17.29 4.70
N ILE A 14 -13.04 -15.96 4.69
CA ILE A 14 -12.75 -15.12 3.51
C ILE A 14 -11.27 -15.16 3.15
N PHE A 15 -10.36 -15.02 4.12
CA PHE A 15 -8.93 -15.09 3.84
C PHE A 15 -8.54 -16.44 3.22
N SER A 16 -9.05 -17.55 3.77
CA SER A 16 -8.76 -18.89 3.25
C SER A 16 -9.32 -19.09 1.83
N TYR A 17 -10.43 -18.44 1.49
CA TYR A 17 -10.94 -18.41 0.12
C TYR A 17 -10.01 -17.65 -0.83
N LEU A 18 -9.42 -16.54 -0.36
CA LEU A 18 -8.48 -15.71 -1.13
C LEU A 18 -7.07 -16.32 -1.25
N ASP A 19 -6.68 -17.19 -0.32
CA ASP A 19 -5.40 -17.92 -0.30
C ASP A 19 -5.63 -19.44 -0.45
N PRO A 20 -6.06 -19.91 -1.64
CA PRO A 20 -6.40 -21.33 -1.85
C PRO A 20 -5.19 -22.26 -1.69
N THR A 21 -3.99 -21.73 -1.85
CA THR A 21 -2.71 -22.45 -1.68
C THR A 21 -2.18 -22.42 -0.24
N ASN A 22 -2.90 -21.77 0.68
CA ASN A 22 -2.56 -21.67 2.10
C ASN A 22 -1.11 -21.20 2.35
N THR A 23 -0.69 -20.19 1.61
CA THR A 23 0.62 -19.54 1.77
C THR A 23 0.72 -18.70 3.04
N GLY A 24 -0.43 -18.40 3.67
CA GLY A 24 -0.54 -17.53 4.84
C GLY A 24 -0.48 -16.05 4.50
N ASN A 25 -0.40 -15.68 3.23
CA ASN A 25 -0.18 -14.31 2.77
C ASN A 25 -1.04 -13.98 1.54
N LEU A 26 -1.59 -12.78 1.48
CA LEU A 26 -2.22 -12.23 0.27
C LEU A 26 -1.27 -11.26 -0.39
N VAL A 27 -0.88 -11.55 -1.63
CA VAL A 27 -0.11 -10.60 -2.45
C VAL A 27 -0.96 -9.35 -2.76
N PRO A 28 -0.32 -8.21 -3.06
CA PRO A 28 -1.02 -6.95 -3.32
C PRO A 28 -2.16 -7.05 -4.35
N GLU A 29 -1.96 -7.83 -5.42
CA GLU A 29 -2.97 -8.04 -6.46
C GLU A 29 -4.22 -8.75 -5.94
N THR A 30 -4.05 -9.77 -5.10
CA THR A 30 -5.16 -10.52 -4.51
C THR A 30 -5.94 -9.63 -3.55
N TYR A 31 -5.25 -8.89 -2.68
CA TYR A 31 -5.91 -7.96 -1.77
C TYR A 31 -6.61 -6.82 -2.52
N SER A 32 -5.97 -6.26 -3.54
CA SER A 32 -6.57 -5.24 -4.41
C SER A 32 -7.85 -5.75 -5.08
N ARG A 33 -7.84 -6.99 -5.60
CA ARG A 33 -9.04 -7.59 -6.20
C ARG A 33 -10.15 -7.82 -5.17
N PHE A 34 -9.79 -8.22 -3.95
CA PHE A 34 -10.75 -8.32 -2.85
C PHE A 34 -11.46 -6.98 -2.59
N LEU A 35 -10.74 -5.86 -2.61
CA LEU A 35 -11.34 -4.52 -2.47
C LEU A 35 -12.31 -4.18 -3.62
N ASP A 36 -12.02 -4.61 -4.85
CA ASP A 36 -12.95 -4.46 -5.97
C ASP A 36 -14.24 -5.27 -5.74
N ASP A 37 -14.09 -6.49 -5.22
CA ASP A 37 -15.20 -7.39 -4.94
C ASP A 37 -16.10 -6.84 -3.81
N MET A 38 -15.48 -6.16 -2.83
CA MET A 38 -16.18 -5.38 -1.81
C MET A 38 -16.88 -4.14 -2.38
N GLY A 39 -16.45 -3.64 -3.54
CA GLY A 39 -17.05 -2.49 -4.22
C GLY A 39 -16.36 -1.16 -3.94
N TYR A 40 -15.10 -1.17 -3.51
CA TYR A 40 -14.30 0.04 -3.36
C TYR A 40 -14.06 0.68 -4.73
N LEU A 41 -14.07 2.00 -4.78
CA LEU A 41 -13.72 2.75 -5.98
C LEU A 41 -12.21 2.69 -6.22
N PRO A 42 -11.72 2.84 -7.47
CA PRO A 42 -10.29 2.74 -7.77
C PRO A 42 -9.39 3.68 -6.95
N HIS A 43 -9.87 4.89 -6.62
CA HIS A 43 -9.12 5.85 -5.80
C HIS A 43 -9.10 5.50 -4.29
N GLN A 44 -9.98 4.60 -3.84
CA GLN A 44 -10.01 4.10 -2.46
C GLN A 44 -9.16 2.83 -2.29
N ASN A 45 -8.71 2.23 -3.39
CA ASN A 45 -7.77 1.11 -3.40
C ASN A 45 -6.36 1.68 -3.62
N ALA A 46 -5.58 1.82 -2.55
CA ALA A 46 -4.27 2.46 -2.58
C ALA A 46 -3.32 1.85 -3.63
N TRP A 47 -3.36 0.52 -3.80
CA TRP A 47 -2.54 -0.18 -4.79
C TRP A 47 -2.96 0.22 -6.21
N LYS A 48 -4.27 0.16 -6.53
CA LYS A 48 -4.76 0.58 -7.86
C LYS A 48 -4.57 2.06 -8.15
N ALA A 49 -4.80 2.91 -7.16
CA ALA A 49 -4.64 4.36 -7.29
C ALA A 49 -3.20 4.73 -7.67
N ALA A 50 -2.22 3.96 -7.19
CA ALA A 50 -0.81 4.14 -7.49
C ALA A 50 -0.28 3.24 -8.63
N TYR A 51 -1.15 2.50 -9.32
CA TYR A 51 -0.78 1.62 -10.44
C TYR A 51 -0.54 2.40 -11.74
N ILE A 52 0.42 3.31 -11.68
CA ILE A 52 0.86 4.19 -12.76
C ILE A 52 2.38 4.09 -12.89
N GLU A 53 2.88 4.13 -14.12
CA GLU A 53 4.31 4.12 -14.40
C GLU A 53 4.91 5.51 -14.13
N THR A 54 6.08 5.55 -13.50
CA THR A 54 6.81 6.78 -13.23
C THR A 54 8.23 6.67 -13.79
N PHE A 55 8.89 7.81 -14.03
CA PHE A 55 10.19 7.87 -14.71
C PHE A 55 11.27 6.94 -14.11
N ASN A 56 11.19 6.65 -12.81
CA ASN A 56 12.19 5.85 -12.08
C ASN A 56 11.66 4.52 -11.52
N MET A 57 10.38 4.19 -11.71
CA MET A 57 9.77 3.06 -11.01
C MET A 57 8.63 2.44 -11.82
N SER A 58 8.63 1.10 -11.90
CA SER A 58 7.54 0.36 -12.55
C SER A 58 6.21 0.62 -11.84
N LYS A 59 5.10 0.49 -12.58
CA LYS A 59 3.75 0.64 -12.02
C LYS A 59 3.49 -0.30 -10.84
N GLU A 60 3.98 -1.54 -10.89
CA GLU A 60 3.88 -2.50 -9.77
C GLU A 60 4.65 -2.00 -8.55
N SER A 61 5.89 -1.54 -8.75
CA SER A 61 6.73 -1.07 -7.66
C SER A 61 6.14 0.18 -6.99
N ASN A 62 5.53 1.08 -7.78
CA ASN A 62 4.83 2.26 -7.26
C ASN A 62 3.59 1.86 -6.45
N ALA A 63 2.79 0.94 -6.97
CA ALA A 63 1.60 0.43 -6.30
C ALA A 63 1.93 -0.34 -5.02
N ASP A 64 2.97 -1.17 -5.04
CA ASP A 64 3.47 -1.91 -3.88
C ASP A 64 3.95 -0.96 -2.79
N LYS A 65 4.69 0.10 -3.16
CA LYS A 65 5.10 1.14 -2.23
C LYS A 65 3.89 1.83 -1.59
N ALA A 66 2.91 2.25 -2.38
CA ALA A 66 1.73 2.94 -1.86
C ALA A 66 0.91 2.06 -0.91
N LEU A 67 0.75 0.78 -1.23
CA LEU A 67 0.08 -0.18 -0.34
C LEU A 67 0.88 -0.41 0.95
N LYS A 68 2.21 -0.51 0.85
CA LYS A 68 3.08 -0.63 2.02
C LYS A 68 2.95 0.59 2.94
N ASP A 69 2.95 1.79 2.37
CA ASP A 69 2.80 3.02 3.14
C ASP A 69 1.49 3.02 3.96
N VAL A 70 0.40 2.48 3.41
CA VAL A 70 -0.87 2.30 4.14
C VAL A 70 -0.73 1.26 5.25
N PHE A 71 -0.12 0.11 4.98
CA PHE A 71 0.08 -0.90 6.02
C PHE A 71 0.97 -0.41 7.16
N ASP A 72 2.05 0.31 6.85
CA ASP A 72 2.92 0.92 7.84
C ASP A 72 2.16 1.96 8.68
N LEU A 73 1.39 2.84 8.01
CA LEU A 73 0.60 3.88 8.67
C LEU A 73 -0.35 3.28 9.72
N PHE A 74 -1.04 2.19 9.39
CA PHE A 74 -1.99 1.54 10.29
C PHE A 74 -1.37 0.41 11.14
N SER A 75 -0.05 0.22 11.06
CA SER A 75 0.68 -0.87 11.74
C SER A 75 0.05 -2.25 11.46
N ILE A 76 -0.30 -2.48 10.19
CA ILE A 76 -0.90 -3.71 9.69
C ILE A 76 0.19 -4.73 9.45
N ASP A 77 -0.04 -5.94 9.97
CA ASP A 77 0.91 -7.04 9.89
C ASP A 77 1.05 -7.57 8.45
N HIS A 78 2.24 -7.43 7.87
CA HIS A 78 2.54 -7.81 6.49
C HIS A 78 3.99 -8.31 6.37
N ASN A 79 4.22 -9.21 5.42
CA ASN A 79 5.54 -9.72 5.07
C ASN A 79 6.06 -9.06 3.80
N LEU A 80 7.36 -8.82 3.72
CA LEU A 80 8.01 -8.31 2.52
C LEU A 80 8.48 -9.49 1.67
N LEU A 81 7.82 -9.70 0.54
CA LEU A 81 8.15 -10.77 -0.40
C LEU A 81 8.90 -10.23 -1.60
N GLN A 82 9.79 -11.03 -2.17
CA GLN A 82 10.42 -10.69 -3.44
C GLN A 82 9.41 -10.88 -4.58
N ARG A 83 9.20 -9.83 -5.38
CA ARG A 83 8.37 -9.94 -6.58
C ARG A 83 9.07 -10.85 -7.59
N ALA A 84 8.34 -11.83 -8.14
CA ALA A 84 8.84 -12.62 -9.25
C ALA A 84 9.10 -11.69 -10.44
N GLN A 85 10.36 -11.61 -10.88
CA GLN A 85 10.73 -10.74 -11.99
C GLN A 85 10.08 -11.27 -13.28
N ARG A 86 9.21 -10.46 -13.89
CA ARG A 86 8.77 -10.72 -15.25
C ARG A 86 9.95 -10.37 -16.19
N PRO A 87 10.31 -11.20 -17.18
CA PRO A 87 11.29 -10.82 -18.19
C PRO A 87 10.79 -9.55 -18.89
N GLN A 88 11.44 -8.42 -18.63
CA GLN A 88 11.11 -7.15 -19.26
C GLN A 88 11.81 -7.07 -20.62
N THR A 89 11.04 -7.15 -21.71
CA THR A 89 11.47 -6.65 -23.01
C THR A 89 11.41 -5.12 -22.95
N SER A 90 12.57 -4.45 -22.91
CA SER A 90 12.65 -2.99 -22.90
C SER A 90 11.91 -2.38 -24.10
N PRO A 91 10.94 -1.46 -23.92
CA PRO A 91 10.14 -0.89 -25.02
C PRO A 91 10.95 0.04 -25.94
N THR A 92 12.11 0.49 -25.50
CA THR A 92 12.98 1.42 -26.24
C THR A 92 14.05 0.74 -27.10
N GLY A 93 14.21 -0.59 -27.05
CA GLY A 93 15.28 -1.29 -27.78
C GLY A 93 16.71 -0.87 -27.40
N LEU A 94 16.88 0.08 -26.46
CA LEU A 94 18.16 0.59 -25.99
C LEU A 94 19.03 -0.52 -25.41
N ASN A 95 18.40 -1.51 -24.76
CA ASN A 95 19.08 -2.68 -24.26
C ASN A 95 19.76 -3.50 -25.36
N SER A 96 19.16 -3.58 -26.56
CA SER A 96 19.77 -4.26 -27.71
C SER A 96 20.99 -3.52 -28.23
N PHE A 97 20.97 -2.18 -28.18
CA PHE A 97 22.11 -1.35 -28.61
C PHE A 97 23.31 -1.50 -27.66
N TYR A 98 23.10 -1.43 -26.35
CA TYR A 98 24.18 -1.62 -25.36
C TYR A 98 24.68 -3.07 -25.30
N LYS A 99 23.80 -4.06 -25.49
CA LYS A 99 24.18 -5.48 -25.53
C LYS A 99 25.01 -5.84 -26.76
N ASN A 100 24.81 -5.15 -27.88
CA ASN A 100 25.61 -5.32 -29.10
C ASN A 100 26.96 -4.60 -29.04
N VAL A 101 27.09 -3.52 -28.25
CA VAL A 101 28.33 -2.71 -28.19
C VAL A 101 29.25 -3.11 -27.03
N LEU A 102 28.72 -3.55 -25.88
CA LEU A 102 29.51 -3.84 -24.67
C LEU A 102 29.67 -5.33 -24.34
N GLY A 103 29.08 -6.23 -25.13
CA GLY A 103 29.04 -7.67 -24.79
C GLY A 103 28.43 -7.92 -23.40
N SER A 104 28.77 -9.05 -22.77
CA SER A 104 28.23 -9.53 -21.47
C SER A 104 28.47 -8.62 -20.25
N PHE A 105 28.93 -7.37 -20.43
CA PHE A 105 29.23 -6.41 -19.37
C PHE A 105 28.26 -5.25 -19.29
N ALA A 106 27.09 -5.31 -19.93
CA ALA A 106 26.03 -4.33 -19.66
C ALA A 106 25.63 -4.45 -18.17
N PRO A 107 25.90 -3.42 -17.33
CA PRO A 107 25.44 -3.47 -15.95
C PRO A 107 23.92 -3.51 -16.00
N SER A 108 23.35 -4.50 -15.34
CA SER A 108 21.94 -4.50 -15.01
C SER A 108 21.63 -3.18 -14.28
N VAL A 109 21.06 -2.20 -14.99
CA VAL A 109 20.52 -0.97 -14.39
C VAL A 109 19.26 -1.26 -13.55
N GLN A 110 18.91 -2.53 -13.38
CA GLN A 110 17.89 -2.96 -12.46
C GLN A 110 18.50 -3.01 -11.06
N GLY A 111 18.31 -1.92 -10.31
CA GLY A 111 18.39 -1.98 -8.86
C GLY A 111 17.44 -3.06 -8.31
N PRO A 112 17.64 -3.51 -7.06
CA PRO A 112 16.77 -4.52 -6.45
C PRO A 112 15.31 -4.09 -6.57
N THR A 113 14.48 -4.97 -7.16
CA THR A 113 13.05 -4.73 -7.25
C THR A 113 12.52 -4.54 -5.82
N PRO A 114 11.84 -3.42 -5.51
CA PRO A 114 11.30 -3.19 -4.19
C PRO A 114 10.44 -4.38 -3.75
N PRO A 115 10.53 -4.80 -2.48
CA PRO A 115 9.74 -5.92 -2.00
C PRO A 115 8.25 -5.58 -2.03
N MET A 116 7.42 -6.57 -2.36
CA MET A 116 5.97 -6.44 -2.36
C MET A 116 5.43 -6.70 -0.95
N PRO A 117 4.52 -5.85 -0.42
CA PRO A 117 3.93 -6.05 0.90
C PRO A 117 2.81 -7.08 0.82
N ALA A 118 3.09 -8.31 1.27
CA ALA A 118 2.11 -9.38 1.33
C ALA A 118 1.38 -9.38 2.67
N LEU A 119 0.05 -9.23 2.63
CA LEU A 119 -0.79 -9.08 3.80
C LEU A 119 -0.94 -10.42 4.52
N THR A 120 -0.61 -10.47 5.80
CA THR A 120 -0.80 -11.69 6.60
C THR A 120 -2.29 -11.89 6.92
N ARG A 121 -2.67 -13.10 7.34
CA ARG A 121 -4.02 -13.39 7.85
C ARG A 121 -4.41 -12.46 9.00
N ARG A 122 -3.49 -12.20 9.92
CA ARG A 122 -3.70 -11.28 11.03
C ARG A 122 -3.92 -9.86 10.53
N GLY A 123 -3.03 -9.36 9.67
CA GLY A 123 -3.13 -8.03 9.08
C GLY A 123 -4.42 -7.83 8.29
N PHE A 124 -4.88 -8.85 7.55
CA PHE A 124 -6.15 -8.84 6.85
C PHE A 124 -7.34 -8.66 7.79
N ILE A 125 -7.39 -9.39 8.90
CA ILE A 125 -8.46 -9.23 9.89
C ILE A 125 -8.39 -7.83 10.51
N ASP A 126 -7.19 -7.37 10.86
CA ASP A 126 -6.97 -6.09 11.52
C ASP A 126 -7.40 -4.89 10.65
N ILE A 127 -7.01 -4.87 9.36
CA ILE A 127 -7.40 -3.78 8.47
C ILE A 127 -8.91 -3.76 8.22
N ASN A 128 -9.55 -4.92 8.07
CA ASN A 128 -11.01 -4.99 7.91
C ASN A 128 -11.76 -4.53 9.17
N ILE A 129 -11.22 -4.80 10.37
CA ILE A 129 -11.79 -4.25 11.62
C ILE A 129 -11.72 -2.72 11.61
N ILE A 130 -10.59 -2.14 11.20
CA ILE A 130 -10.42 -0.68 11.13
C ILE A 130 -11.43 -0.07 10.15
N GLU A 131 -11.58 -0.65 8.96
CA GLU A 131 -12.56 -0.21 7.96
C GLU A 131 -13.99 -0.28 8.50
N VAL A 132 -14.40 -1.40 9.10
CA VAL A 132 -15.74 -1.56 9.66
C VAL A 132 -15.99 -0.55 10.77
N LEU A 133 -15.03 -0.31 11.66
CA LEU A 133 -15.19 0.65 12.74
C LEU A 133 -15.25 2.10 12.24
N SER A 134 -14.67 2.37 11.08
CA SER A 134 -14.68 3.70 10.45
C SER A 134 -16.01 3.99 9.77
N ASP A 135 -16.57 3.02 9.03
CA ASP A 135 -17.91 3.13 8.43
C ASP A 135 -18.65 1.77 8.45
N PRO A 136 -19.33 1.46 9.58
CA PRO A 136 -20.00 0.17 9.73
C PRO A 136 -21.10 -0.09 8.71
N SER A 137 -21.76 0.98 8.23
CA SER A 137 -22.89 0.85 7.31
C SER A 137 -22.43 0.57 5.89
N ARG A 138 -21.36 1.24 5.44
CA ARG A 138 -20.71 0.92 4.17
C ARG A 138 -20.14 -0.48 4.18
N GLU A 139 -19.38 -0.85 5.22
CA GLU A 139 -18.75 -2.15 5.26
C GLU A 139 -19.73 -3.30 5.44
N TRP A 140 -20.85 -3.06 6.12
CA TRP A 140 -21.97 -4.01 6.11
C TRP A 140 -22.45 -4.33 4.69
N ALA A 141 -22.66 -3.31 3.86
CA ALA A 141 -23.14 -3.48 2.49
C ALA A 141 -22.08 -4.14 1.60
N ASN A 142 -20.80 -3.79 1.78
CA ASN A 142 -19.68 -4.38 1.07
C ASN A 142 -19.53 -5.87 1.37
N ILE A 143 -19.51 -6.25 2.67
CA ILE A 143 -19.36 -7.64 3.09
C ILE A 143 -20.59 -8.47 2.68
N SER A 144 -21.81 -7.92 2.78
CA SER A 144 -23.02 -8.63 2.33
C SER A 144 -22.98 -8.93 0.82
N ARG A 145 -22.49 -7.97 0.01
CA ARG A 145 -22.25 -8.18 -1.42
C ARG A 145 -21.20 -9.26 -1.67
N LEU A 146 -20.10 -9.22 -0.92
CA LEU A 146 -19.01 -10.20 -1.03
C LEU A 146 -19.48 -11.61 -0.66
N LEU A 147 -20.30 -11.77 0.38
CA LEU A 147 -20.88 -13.06 0.77
C LEU A 147 -21.71 -13.70 -0.36
N ARG A 148 -22.55 -12.90 -1.03
CA ARG A 148 -23.33 -13.36 -2.19
C ARG A 148 -22.42 -13.76 -3.35
N LYS A 149 -21.33 -13.02 -3.58
CA LYS A 149 -20.38 -13.26 -4.66
C LYS A 149 -19.51 -14.49 -4.42
N TYR A 150 -18.95 -14.65 -3.22
CA TYR A 150 -18.05 -15.75 -2.88
C TYR A 150 -18.81 -17.03 -2.56
N ASN A 151 -20.08 -16.91 -2.18
CA ASN A 151 -20.99 -18.04 -1.96
C ASN A 151 -20.39 -19.11 -1.02
N LEU A 152 -19.74 -18.63 0.05
CA LEU A 152 -19.07 -19.46 1.03
C LEU A 152 -20.08 -20.42 1.70
N PRO A 153 -19.82 -21.74 1.75
CA PRO A 153 -20.83 -22.72 2.17
C PRO A 153 -21.47 -22.44 3.54
N ARG A 154 -20.68 -21.98 4.52
CA ARG A 154 -21.13 -21.68 5.88
C ARG A 154 -22.09 -20.49 5.98
N TYR A 155 -22.07 -19.59 5.00
CA TYR A 155 -22.75 -18.29 5.06
C TYR A 155 -23.82 -18.14 3.97
N ARG A 156 -24.04 -19.17 3.16
CA ARG A 156 -24.98 -19.12 2.02
C ARG A 156 -26.40 -18.74 2.42
N GLU A 157 -26.84 -19.19 3.60
CA GLU A 157 -28.20 -18.96 4.10
C GLU A 157 -28.40 -17.59 4.75
N TRP A 158 -27.33 -16.82 4.96
CA TRP A 158 -27.44 -15.52 5.62
C TRP A 158 -28.14 -14.49 4.73
N GLY A 159 -28.01 -14.60 3.41
CA GLY A 159 -28.43 -13.57 2.48
C GLY A 159 -27.60 -12.30 2.67
N ASP A 160 -28.02 -11.43 3.59
CA ASP A 160 -27.24 -10.29 4.09
C ASP A 160 -26.50 -10.62 5.38
N LEU A 161 -25.37 -9.95 5.61
CA LEU A 161 -24.63 -10.12 6.85
C LEU A 161 -25.52 -9.71 8.03
N PRO A 162 -25.71 -10.52 9.08
CA PRO A 162 -26.42 -10.04 10.27
C PRO A 162 -25.66 -8.89 10.92
N ARG A 163 -26.31 -7.74 11.15
CA ARG A 163 -25.68 -6.52 11.68
C ARG A 163 -24.95 -6.75 13.01
N SER A 164 -25.46 -7.66 13.84
CA SER A 164 -24.86 -8.07 15.12
C SER A 164 -23.49 -8.72 14.99
N VAL A 165 -23.10 -9.18 13.79
CA VAL A 165 -21.77 -9.74 13.55
C VAL A 165 -20.71 -8.64 13.58
N LEU A 166 -21.01 -7.45 13.07
CA LEU A 166 -19.99 -6.40 12.92
C LEU A 166 -19.43 -5.96 14.29
N PRO A 167 -18.10 -5.72 14.39
CA PRO A 167 -17.53 -5.07 15.55
C PRO A 167 -18.19 -3.70 15.77
N SER A 168 -18.66 -3.46 17.00
CA SER A 168 -19.24 -2.17 17.41
C SER A 168 -18.23 -1.28 18.16
N VAL A 169 -17.15 -1.86 18.67
CA VAL A 169 -16.12 -1.16 19.45
C VAL A 169 -14.74 -1.77 19.11
N PRO A 170 -13.68 -0.97 19.00
CA PRO A 170 -12.32 -1.47 18.84
C PRO A 170 -11.87 -2.31 20.05
N ASN A 171 -11.08 -3.36 19.78
CA ASN A 171 -10.36 -4.05 20.85
C ASN A 171 -9.10 -3.26 21.27
N GLN A 172 -8.48 -3.65 22.38
CA GLN A 172 -7.29 -2.95 22.88
C GLN A 172 -6.14 -2.93 21.88
N ALA A 173 -5.91 -4.03 21.16
CA ALA A 173 -4.86 -4.09 20.14
C ALA A 173 -5.12 -3.11 18.99
N THR A 174 -6.37 -2.95 18.54
CA THR A 174 -6.77 -1.95 17.55
C THR A 174 -6.58 -0.53 18.10
N LEU A 175 -6.92 -0.27 19.36
CA LEU A 175 -6.69 1.03 20.00
C LEU A 175 -5.20 1.36 20.08
N ASP A 176 -4.36 0.41 20.45
CA ASP A 176 -2.91 0.60 20.54
C ASP A 176 -2.30 0.88 19.17
N ARG A 177 -2.81 0.23 18.11
CA ARG A 177 -2.42 0.53 16.73
C ARG A 177 -2.87 1.91 16.28
N ILE A 178 -4.10 2.33 16.58
CA ILE A 178 -4.56 3.68 16.24
C ILE A 178 -3.68 4.73 16.92
N LYS A 179 -3.31 4.51 18.19
CA LYS A 179 -2.35 5.38 18.90
C LYS A 179 -0.96 5.38 18.26
N GLY A 180 -0.47 4.22 17.84
CA GLY A 180 0.79 4.10 17.12
C GLY A 180 0.76 4.80 15.76
N ALA A 181 -0.33 4.62 15.01
CA ALA A 181 -0.57 5.23 13.71
C ALA A 181 -0.60 6.77 13.79
N THR A 182 -1.30 7.33 14.79
CA THR A 182 -1.33 8.77 14.99
C THR A 182 0.04 9.30 15.40
N ALA A 183 0.76 8.62 16.29
CA ALA A 183 2.13 8.99 16.65
C ALA A 183 3.08 8.95 15.44
N PHE A 184 3.00 7.89 14.63
CA PHE A 184 3.79 7.74 13.40
C PHE A 184 3.45 8.82 12.36
N ALA A 185 2.16 9.11 12.15
CA ALA A 185 1.71 10.17 11.27
C ALA A 185 2.22 11.55 11.71
N HIS A 186 2.18 11.84 13.02
CA HIS A 186 2.73 13.08 13.57
C HIS A 186 4.25 13.17 13.38
N GLN A 187 4.99 12.08 13.61
CA GLN A 187 6.43 12.05 13.39
C GLN A 187 6.78 12.26 11.91
N ARG A 188 6.07 11.60 11.00
CA ARG A 188 6.29 11.75 9.56
C ARG A 188 5.99 13.17 9.09
N ALA A 189 4.88 13.75 9.54
CA ALA A 189 4.52 15.14 9.22
C ALA A 189 5.57 16.13 9.75
N ALA A 190 6.12 15.89 10.94
CA ALA A 190 7.21 16.70 11.50
C ALA A 190 8.48 16.61 10.63
N ASN A 191 8.87 15.40 10.24
CA ASN A 191 10.04 15.18 9.38
C ASN A 191 9.88 15.81 7.99
N GLU A 192 8.68 15.71 7.38
CA GLU A 192 8.39 16.31 6.07
C GLU A 192 8.43 17.85 6.14
N LEU A 193 7.90 18.43 7.22
CA LEU A 193 7.97 19.87 7.45
C LEU A 193 9.41 20.36 7.65
N GLU A 194 10.23 19.59 8.38
CA GLU A 194 11.64 19.90 8.58
C GLU A 194 12.45 19.80 7.27
N ALA A 195 12.23 18.75 6.48
CA ALA A 195 12.85 18.60 5.16
C ALA A 195 12.49 19.76 4.23
N ALA A 196 11.22 20.17 4.20
CA ALA A 196 10.77 21.32 3.41
C ALA A 196 11.42 22.63 3.87
N ARG A 197 11.59 22.83 5.18
CA ARG A 197 12.30 24.00 5.74
C ARG A 197 13.78 24.01 5.36
N MET A 198 14.47 22.88 5.48
CA MET A 198 15.88 22.76 5.10
C MET A 198 16.07 23.05 3.60
N GLN A 199 15.18 22.53 2.75
CA GLN A 199 15.26 22.76 1.31
C GLN A 199 14.99 24.22 0.94
N ALA A 200 14.04 24.88 1.61
CA ALA A 200 13.80 26.31 1.43
C ALA A 200 15.02 27.16 1.84
N GLU A 201 15.72 26.78 2.91
CA GLU A 201 16.93 27.47 3.37
C GLU A 201 18.11 27.26 2.41
N ILE A 202 18.32 26.03 1.93
CA ILE A 202 19.35 25.74 0.91
C ILE A 202 19.08 26.56 -0.36
N GLN A 203 17.82 26.60 -0.81
CA GLN A 203 17.46 27.38 -1.99
C GLN A 203 17.71 28.89 -1.77
N ARG A 204 17.39 29.41 -0.59
CA ARG A 204 17.64 30.82 -0.24
C ARG A 204 19.12 31.15 -0.29
N ARG A 205 19.97 30.30 0.30
CA ARG A 205 21.44 30.44 0.27
C ARG A 205 21.98 30.34 -1.16
N SER A 206 21.49 29.38 -1.94
CA SER A 206 21.89 29.24 -3.34
C SER A 206 21.53 30.48 -4.16
N ASN A 207 20.35 31.07 -3.92
CA ASN A 207 19.93 32.30 -4.60
C ASN A 207 20.80 33.49 -4.20
N GLN A 208 21.17 33.61 -2.91
CA GLN A 208 22.08 34.66 -2.43
C GLN A 208 23.46 34.55 -3.08
N ILE A 209 24.05 33.35 -3.08
CA ILE A 209 25.34 33.09 -3.73
C ILE A 209 25.28 33.45 -5.23
N ALA A 210 24.20 33.09 -5.92
CA ALA A 210 24.03 33.45 -7.33
C ALA A 210 23.94 34.97 -7.55
N VAL A 211 23.28 35.70 -6.65
CA VAL A 211 23.25 37.17 -6.70
C VAL A 211 24.65 37.74 -6.49
N ASP A 212 25.38 37.26 -5.47
CA ASP A 212 26.72 37.75 -5.14
C ASP A 212 27.71 37.55 -6.32
N LEU A 213 27.70 36.37 -6.95
CA LEU A 213 28.49 36.06 -8.15
C LEU A 213 28.20 37.00 -9.33
N VAL A 214 26.92 37.37 -9.53
CA VAL A 214 26.50 38.28 -10.60
C VAL A 214 26.88 39.74 -10.29
N SER A 215 26.91 40.13 -9.02
CA SER A 215 27.39 41.45 -8.60
C SER A 215 28.91 41.59 -8.70
N ASP A 216 29.69 40.58 -8.31
CA ASP A 216 31.16 40.61 -8.44
C ASP A 216 31.60 40.71 -9.89
N THR A 217 30.98 39.94 -10.80
CA THR A 217 31.26 40.03 -12.25
C THR A 217 30.87 41.37 -12.89
N ARG A 218 30.09 42.23 -12.20
CA ARG A 218 29.74 43.57 -12.67
C ARG A 218 30.69 44.67 -12.19
N LEU A 219 31.49 44.42 -11.14
CA LEU A 219 32.47 45.38 -10.62
C LEU A 219 33.82 45.33 -11.38
N ASP A 220 34.07 44.28 -12.15
CA ASP A 220 35.29 44.08 -12.96
C ASP A 220 35.19 44.62 -14.41
N LYS A 221 34.31 45.60 -14.68
CA LYS A 221 34.21 46.31 -15.97
C LYS A 221 34.34 47.82 -15.77
#